data_AF-A0A6P0WSA7-F1
#
_entry.id   AF-A0A6P0WSA7-F1
#
_cell.length_a   1.000
_cell.length_b   1.000
_cell.length_c   1.000
_cell.angle_alpha   90.00
_cell.angle_beta   90.00
_cell.angle_gamma   90.00
#
_symmetry.space_group_name_H-M   'P 1'
#
loop_
_entity.id
_entity.type
_entity.pdbx_description
1 polymer ?
#
loop_
_entity_poly.entity_id
_entity_poly.type
_entity_poly.pdbx_seq_one_letter_code
_entity_poly.pdbx_strand_id
1 'polypeptide(L)'
;MPMLRDIVPSCGLSTTTADGLSRQILAEVNLVVPGTLVDCSDLNIEINARQFPFLQLAAKTALARAISNRGRRMRINSGYRTCAQQYILRKRYERGICGITAAAKPGRSNHESGLALDVADYDGWRPYLEAQGWSWYGRVNPRDPWHFDFPGIPIGNVGIKAFQSLWNRTHLRDQIDTDGDYGPITDSKLSISPSQGFGLGGDPPPGRILRLSSPYIQGGDVRQVQMKLKEGNYLTSENDVDGIYGPNTEAAVRQFQTDQGLTVDGIVGSETYEALGIE
;
A
#
# COMPACT_ATOMS: atom_id res chain seq x y z
N MET A 1 4.40 -4.64 -21.10
CA MET A 1 4.03 -5.23 -19.79
C MET A 1 2.63 -5.81 -19.92
N PRO A 2 2.34 -7.00 -19.35
CA PRO A 2 1.01 -7.61 -19.48
C PRO A 2 -0.06 -6.73 -18.82
N MET A 3 -1.26 -6.72 -19.39
CA MET A 3 -2.42 -6.10 -18.77
C MET A 3 -3.01 -7.06 -17.72
N LEU A 4 -3.82 -6.55 -16.78
CA LEU A 4 -4.46 -7.43 -15.79
C LEU A 4 -5.27 -8.55 -16.44
N ARG A 5 -5.97 -8.28 -17.54
CA ARG A 5 -6.71 -9.30 -18.31
C ARG A 5 -5.83 -10.44 -18.85
N ASP A 6 -4.55 -10.19 -19.08
CA ASP A 6 -3.60 -11.19 -19.58
C ASP A 6 -3.08 -12.10 -18.45
N ILE A 7 -3.13 -11.61 -17.20
CA ILE A 7 -2.71 -12.34 -15.99
C ILE A 7 -3.83 -13.22 -15.44
N VAL A 8 -5.07 -12.77 -15.56
CA VAL A 8 -6.26 -13.45 -15.03
C VAL A 8 -6.32 -14.95 -15.37
N PRO A 9 -6.07 -15.39 -16.61
CA PRO A 9 -6.20 -16.81 -16.98
C PRO A 9 -5.18 -17.76 -16.34
N SER A 10 -4.05 -17.25 -15.82
CA SER A 10 -2.96 -18.11 -15.32
C SER A 10 -3.01 -18.31 -13.82
N CYS A 11 -3.19 -19.56 -13.35
CA CYS A 11 -3.10 -19.87 -11.92
C CYS A 11 -1.65 -19.94 -11.39
N GLY A 12 -0.66 -20.06 -12.29
CA GLY A 12 0.76 -20.02 -11.92
C GLY A 12 1.25 -18.60 -11.62
N LEU A 13 0.57 -17.58 -12.16
CA LEU A 13 0.86 -16.18 -11.86
C LEU A 13 0.16 -15.75 -10.58
N SER A 14 0.95 -15.36 -9.60
CA SER A 14 0.48 -14.78 -8.34
C SER A 14 -0.20 -13.42 -8.58
N THR A 15 -1.06 -12.98 -7.65
CA THR A 15 -1.61 -11.61 -7.67
C THR A 15 -0.51 -10.54 -7.62
N THR A 16 0.69 -10.93 -7.21
CA THR A 16 1.90 -10.10 -7.20
C THR A 16 2.40 -9.66 -8.55
N THR A 17 1.94 -10.32 -9.63
CA THR A 17 2.24 -9.83 -10.98
C THR A 17 1.66 -8.43 -11.22
N ALA A 18 0.72 -7.98 -10.38
CA ALA A 18 0.17 -6.62 -10.36
C ALA A 18 0.83 -5.68 -9.32
N ASP A 19 2.03 -5.98 -8.81
CA ASP A 19 2.63 -5.22 -7.72
C ASP A 19 2.95 -3.77 -8.09
N GLY A 20 3.49 -3.48 -9.28
CA GLY A 20 3.76 -2.10 -9.69
C GLY A 20 2.49 -1.24 -9.73
N LEU A 21 1.40 -1.74 -10.33
CA LEU A 21 0.12 -1.02 -10.32
C LEU A 21 -0.44 -0.89 -8.90
N SER A 22 -0.35 -1.94 -8.09
CA SER A 22 -0.85 -1.93 -6.71
C SER A 22 -0.12 -0.91 -5.85
N ARG A 23 1.19 -0.78 -6.05
CA ARG A 23 2.02 0.22 -5.39
C ARG A 23 1.64 1.65 -5.77
N GLN A 24 1.36 1.92 -7.04
CA GLN A 24 0.84 3.23 -7.48
C GLN A 24 -0.53 3.53 -6.85
N ILE A 25 -1.43 2.55 -6.82
CA ILE A 25 -2.73 2.70 -6.16
C ILE A 25 -2.56 2.99 -4.66
N LEU A 26 -1.64 2.29 -3.98
CA LEU A 26 -1.33 2.52 -2.58
C LEU A 26 -0.80 3.94 -2.33
N ALA A 27 0.08 4.44 -3.19
CA ALA A 27 0.58 5.81 -3.11
C ALA A 27 -0.57 6.83 -3.25
N GLU A 28 -1.47 6.61 -4.20
CA GLU A 28 -2.66 7.45 -4.42
C GLU A 28 -3.65 7.37 -3.25
N VAL A 29 -3.82 6.22 -2.59
CA VAL A 29 -4.61 6.13 -1.35
C VAL A 29 -4.08 7.07 -0.28
N ASN A 30 -2.76 7.13 -0.10
CA ASN A 30 -2.12 8.02 0.86
C ASN A 30 -2.14 9.50 0.43
N LEU A 31 -2.41 9.82 -0.84
CA LEU A 31 -2.73 11.18 -1.27
C LEU A 31 -4.17 11.57 -0.90
N VAL A 32 -5.12 10.65 -1.04
CA VAL A 32 -6.54 10.89 -0.72
C VAL A 32 -6.78 10.97 0.79
N VAL A 33 -6.17 10.06 1.56
CA VAL A 33 -6.28 10.03 3.02
C VAL A 33 -4.90 9.81 3.64
N PRO A 34 -4.13 10.90 3.88
CA PRO A 34 -2.75 10.81 4.35
C PRO A 34 -2.57 10.01 5.63
N GLY A 35 -1.56 9.12 5.64
CA GLY A 35 -1.20 8.31 6.80
C GLY A 35 -2.15 7.16 7.11
N THR A 36 -3.12 6.89 6.24
CA THR A 36 -4.13 5.85 6.46
C THR A 36 -3.54 4.46 6.41
N LEU A 37 -2.70 4.17 5.42
CA LEU A 37 -2.01 2.88 5.32
C LEU A 37 -0.54 3.06 5.67
N VAL A 38 -0.11 2.36 6.71
CA VAL A 38 1.26 2.37 7.22
C VAL A 38 1.91 1.01 7.05
N ASP A 39 3.18 1.01 6.66
CA ASP A 39 3.99 -0.19 6.57
C ASP A 39 4.15 -0.83 7.96
N CYS A 40 4.03 -2.14 8.06
CA CYS A 40 4.18 -2.94 9.28
C CYS A 40 5.39 -3.88 9.26
N SER A 41 6.26 -3.77 8.24
CA SER A 41 7.47 -4.59 8.07
C SER A 41 8.49 -4.40 9.20
N ASP A 42 8.35 -3.31 9.97
CA ASP A 42 9.12 -3.02 11.19
C ASP A 42 8.75 -3.91 12.38
N LEU A 43 7.62 -4.63 12.31
CA LEU A 43 7.20 -5.56 13.37
C LEU A 43 7.94 -6.91 13.27
N ASN A 44 7.91 -7.70 14.34
CA ASN A 44 8.46 -9.07 14.35
C ASN A 44 7.53 -10.04 13.59
N ILE A 45 7.48 -9.86 12.27
CA ILE A 45 6.62 -10.61 11.34
C ILE A 45 7.45 -11.25 10.23
N GLU A 46 6.90 -12.30 9.65
CA GLU A 46 7.33 -12.93 8.42
C GLU A 46 6.20 -12.73 7.43
N ILE A 47 6.47 -11.90 6.43
CA ILE A 47 5.60 -11.63 5.31
C ILE A 47 6.28 -12.26 4.10
N ASN A 48 5.60 -13.21 3.45
CA ASN A 48 6.08 -13.70 2.17
C ASN A 48 6.04 -12.52 1.18
N ALA A 49 6.99 -12.47 0.23
CA ALA A 49 7.11 -11.42 -0.79
C ALA A 49 5.86 -11.20 -1.67
N ARG A 50 4.76 -11.91 -1.38
CA ARG A 50 3.49 -11.85 -2.09
C ARG A 50 2.40 -10.99 -1.46
N GLN A 51 2.70 -10.30 -0.36
CA GLN A 51 1.69 -9.60 0.43
C GLN A 51 2.17 -8.18 0.70
N PHE A 52 1.24 -7.23 0.65
CA PHE A 52 1.52 -5.86 1.03
C PHE A 52 1.48 -5.73 2.56
N PRO A 53 2.60 -5.38 3.20
CA PRO A 53 2.74 -5.27 4.65
C PRO A 53 2.11 -3.96 5.15
N PHE A 54 0.89 -3.64 4.72
CA PHE A 54 0.24 -2.39 5.09
C PHE A 54 -0.99 -2.67 5.94
N LEU A 55 -1.19 -1.85 6.95
CA LEU A 55 -2.38 -1.83 7.79
C LEU A 55 -2.74 -0.38 8.10
N GLN A 56 -3.96 -0.15 8.56
CA GLN A 56 -4.26 1.11 9.23
C GLN A 56 -3.48 1.23 10.54
N LEU A 57 -3.11 2.46 10.92
CA LEU A 57 -2.24 2.70 12.08
C LEU A 57 -2.74 2.02 13.36
N ALA A 58 -4.04 2.13 13.65
CA ALA A 58 -4.62 1.50 14.84
C ALA A 58 -4.48 -0.04 14.83
N ALA A 59 -4.73 -0.67 13.67
CA ALA A 59 -4.54 -2.10 13.49
C ALA A 59 -3.06 -2.49 13.61
N LYS A 60 -2.13 -1.73 13.02
CA LYS A 60 -0.68 -1.93 13.19
C LYS A 60 -0.27 -1.86 14.66
N THR A 61 -0.75 -0.86 15.41
CA THR A 61 -0.44 -0.72 16.84
C THR A 61 -0.96 -1.89 17.66
N ALA A 62 -2.19 -2.35 17.40
CA ALA A 62 -2.76 -3.52 18.05
C ALA A 62 -1.97 -4.80 17.73
N LEU A 63 -1.59 -4.97 16.46
CA LEU A 63 -0.77 -6.10 16.01
C LEU A 63 0.59 -6.12 16.71
N ALA A 64 1.26 -4.97 16.83
CA ALA A 64 2.53 -4.85 17.53
C ALA A 64 2.44 -5.32 19.00
N ARG A 65 1.37 -4.94 19.71
CA ARG A 65 1.11 -5.38 21.09
C ARG A 65 0.86 -6.88 21.17
N ALA A 66 0.08 -7.45 20.25
CA ALA A 66 -0.17 -8.89 20.21
C ALA A 66 1.14 -9.68 20.01
N ILE A 67 1.98 -9.23 19.08
CA ILE A 67 3.30 -9.82 18.80
C ILE A 67 4.21 -9.72 20.02
N SER A 68 4.28 -8.54 20.64
CA SER A 68 5.09 -8.32 21.85
C SER A 68 4.64 -9.21 23.01
N ASN A 69 3.33 -9.29 23.26
CA ASN A 69 2.76 -10.11 24.33
C ASN A 69 2.98 -11.61 24.12
N ARG A 70 2.97 -12.09 22.87
CA ARG A 70 3.25 -13.50 22.55
C ARG A 70 4.74 -13.82 22.55
N GLY A 71 5.59 -12.82 22.28
CA GLY A 71 7.06 -12.98 22.22
C GLY A 71 7.55 -13.88 21.08
N ARG A 72 6.76 -14.05 20.02
CA ARG A 72 7.09 -14.92 18.87
C ARG A 72 6.92 -14.17 17.56
N ARG A 73 7.70 -14.56 16.55
CA ARG A 73 7.54 -14.04 15.18
C ARG A 73 6.21 -14.50 14.59
N MET A 74 5.41 -13.58 14.05
CA MET A 74 4.14 -13.91 13.40
C MET A 74 4.33 -14.19 11.92
N ARG A 75 3.73 -15.28 11.41
CA ARG A 75 3.67 -15.56 9.97
C ARG A 75 2.33 -15.10 9.41
N ILE A 76 2.37 -14.15 8.48
CA ILE A 76 1.20 -13.57 7.84
C ILE A 76 0.99 -14.24 6.48
N ASN A 77 -0.25 -14.67 6.23
CA ASN A 77 -0.70 -15.29 4.99
C ASN A 77 -1.29 -14.27 4.00
N SER A 78 -1.90 -13.20 4.51
CA SER A 78 -2.43 -12.10 3.70
C SER A 78 -2.62 -10.86 4.56
N GLY A 79 -2.21 -9.70 4.04
CA GLY A 79 -2.41 -8.38 4.66
C GLY A 79 -3.32 -7.52 3.80
N TYR A 80 -2.98 -6.23 3.66
CA TYR A 80 -3.69 -5.34 2.74
C TYR A 80 -3.63 -5.86 1.30
N ARG A 81 -4.71 -5.66 0.56
CA ARG A 81 -4.85 -6.02 -0.84
C ARG A 81 -5.46 -4.85 -1.59
N THR A 82 -4.89 -4.49 -2.74
CA THR A 82 -5.45 -3.41 -3.57
C THR A 82 -6.62 -3.89 -4.43
N CYS A 83 -7.37 -2.95 -5.00
CA CYS A 83 -8.43 -3.24 -5.96
C CYS A 83 -7.91 -3.95 -7.23
N ALA A 84 -6.66 -3.72 -7.64
CA ALA A 84 -6.03 -4.44 -8.76
C ALA A 84 -5.78 -5.93 -8.45
N GLN A 85 -5.25 -6.23 -7.27
CA GLN A 85 -5.09 -7.62 -6.83
C GLN A 85 -6.43 -8.29 -6.60
N GLN A 86 -7.40 -7.58 -6.00
CA GLN A 86 -8.75 -8.09 -5.79
C GLN A 86 -9.48 -8.33 -7.12
N TYR A 87 -9.25 -7.50 -8.14
CA TYR A 87 -9.76 -7.70 -9.49
C TYR A 87 -9.29 -9.04 -10.06
N ILE A 88 -8.00 -9.37 -9.96
CA ILE A 88 -7.45 -10.65 -10.44
C ILE A 88 -8.15 -11.83 -9.72
N LEU A 89 -8.25 -11.79 -8.39
CA LEU A 89 -8.92 -12.83 -7.61
C LEU A 89 -10.38 -12.98 -8.01
N ARG A 90 -11.10 -11.86 -8.16
CA ARG A 90 -12.50 -11.83 -8.56
C ARG A 90 -12.72 -12.44 -9.94
N LYS A 91 -11.91 -12.08 -10.93
CA LYS A 91 -12.03 -12.63 -12.29
C LYS A 91 -11.66 -14.12 -12.37
N ARG A 92 -10.75 -14.59 -11.53
CA ARG A 92 -10.43 -16.03 -11.41
C ARG A 92 -11.58 -16.82 -10.77
N TYR A 93 -12.18 -16.27 -9.71
CA TYR A 93 -13.40 -16.81 -9.11
C TYR A 93 -14.55 -16.89 -10.12
N GLU A 94 -14.82 -15.82 -10.86
CA GLU A 94 -15.88 -15.78 -11.90
C GLU A 94 -15.67 -16.83 -13.01
N ARG A 95 -14.41 -17.22 -13.24
CA ARG A 95 -14.03 -18.26 -14.20
C ARG A 95 -13.99 -19.67 -13.60
N GLY A 96 -14.16 -19.82 -12.29
CA GLY A 96 -14.08 -21.12 -11.59
C GLY A 96 -12.67 -21.73 -11.61
N ILE A 97 -11.61 -20.92 -11.66
CA ILE A 97 -10.22 -21.39 -11.74
C ILE A 97 -9.43 -21.14 -10.45
N CYS A 98 -8.28 -21.79 -10.34
CA CYS A 98 -7.30 -21.61 -9.26
C CYS A 98 -7.81 -21.97 -7.85
N GLY A 99 -8.86 -22.80 -7.76
CA GLY A 99 -9.41 -23.26 -6.48
C GLY A 99 -10.08 -22.16 -5.65
N ILE A 100 -10.37 -21.00 -6.25
CA ILE A 100 -10.99 -19.88 -5.54
C ILE A 100 -12.49 -20.14 -5.42
N THR A 101 -12.97 -20.37 -4.21
CA THR A 101 -14.37 -20.70 -3.90
C THR A 101 -15.22 -19.48 -3.54
N ALA A 102 -14.59 -18.36 -3.20
CA ALA A 102 -15.25 -17.08 -2.94
C ALA A 102 -14.30 -15.92 -3.22
N ALA A 103 -14.82 -14.84 -3.82
CA ALA A 103 -14.10 -13.58 -3.96
C ALA A 103 -15.09 -12.40 -4.02
N ALA A 104 -14.90 -11.43 -3.12
CA ALA A 104 -15.62 -10.16 -3.14
C ALA A 104 -15.30 -9.37 -4.42
N LYS A 105 -16.23 -8.48 -4.82
CA LYS A 105 -15.92 -7.47 -5.83
C LYS A 105 -14.87 -6.49 -5.26
N PRO A 106 -14.00 -5.91 -6.10
CA PRO A 106 -13.12 -4.83 -5.68
C PRO A 106 -13.87 -3.69 -4.96
N GLY A 107 -13.22 -3.10 -3.97
CA GLY A 107 -13.76 -2.13 -3.03
C GLY A 107 -14.60 -2.72 -1.89
N ARG A 108 -14.79 -4.05 -1.86
CA ARG A 108 -15.67 -4.73 -0.87
C ARG A 108 -15.00 -5.88 -0.12
N SER A 109 -13.75 -6.21 -0.42
CA SER A 109 -12.99 -7.20 0.36
C SER A 109 -12.55 -6.61 1.69
N ASN A 110 -12.61 -7.40 2.77
CA ASN A 110 -12.06 -6.98 4.07
C ASN A 110 -10.57 -6.65 3.96
N HIS A 111 -9.80 -7.33 3.10
CA HIS A 111 -8.38 -7.02 2.89
C HIS A 111 -8.13 -5.67 2.22
N GLU A 112 -9.12 -5.11 1.51
CA GLU A 112 -9.03 -3.75 0.94
C GLU A 112 -9.29 -2.67 2.01
N SER A 113 -9.68 -3.05 3.23
CA SER A 113 -9.92 -2.10 4.32
C SER A 113 -8.64 -1.63 5.01
N GLY A 114 -7.52 -2.35 4.87
CA GLY A 114 -6.33 -2.15 5.71
C GLY A 114 -6.53 -2.57 7.18
N LEU A 115 -7.64 -3.24 7.50
CA LEU A 115 -8.01 -3.67 8.85
C LEU A 115 -8.13 -5.19 8.95
N ALA A 116 -7.74 -5.94 7.92
CA ALA A 116 -7.88 -7.40 7.89
C ALA A 116 -6.53 -8.10 7.70
N LEU A 117 -6.41 -9.29 8.30
CA LEU A 117 -5.19 -10.09 8.33
C LEU A 117 -5.53 -11.58 8.29
N ASP A 118 -4.83 -12.34 7.45
CA ASP A 118 -4.79 -13.80 7.54
C ASP A 118 -3.48 -14.23 8.19
N VAL A 119 -3.54 -15.09 9.21
CA VAL A 119 -2.35 -15.58 9.93
C VAL A 119 -2.21 -17.10 9.85
N ALA A 120 -0.98 -17.60 9.78
CA ALA A 120 -0.73 -19.03 9.63
C ALA A 120 -1.12 -19.85 10.88
N ASP A 121 -0.69 -19.40 12.05
CA ASP A 121 -0.98 -20.04 13.35
C ASP A 121 -2.16 -19.32 14.04
N TYR A 122 -3.33 -19.36 13.40
CA TYR A 122 -4.49 -18.59 13.87
C TYR A 122 -4.92 -18.97 15.27
N ASP A 123 -4.91 -20.25 15.63
CA ASP A 123 -5.38 -20.71 16.95
C ASP A 123 -4.43 -20.25 18.05
N GLY A 124 -3.11 -20.32 17.80
CA GLY A 124 -2.10 -19.81 18.73
C GLY A 124 -2.05 -18.29 18.83
N TRP A 125 -2.40 -17.56 17.77
CA TRP A 125 -2.44 -16.09 17.76
C TRP A 125 -3.76 -15.51 18.29
N ARG A 126 -4.87 -16.25 18.18
CA ARG A 126 -6.22 -15.79 18.55
C ARG A 126 -6.28 -15.10 19.92
N PRO A 127 -5.82 -15.69 21.06
CA PRO A 127 -5.95 -15.04 22.35
C PRO A 127 -5.18 -13.72 22.45
N TYR A 128 -4.04 -13.60 21.75
CA TYR A 128 -3.23 -12.37 21.76
C TYR A 128 -3.84 -11.30 20.86
N LEU A 129 -4.40 -11.68 19.72
CA LEU A 129 -5.09 -10.78 18.80
C LEU A 129 -6.42 -10.28 19.36
N GLU A 130 -7.26 -11.18 19.90
CA GLU A 130 -8.54 -10.83 20.54
C GLU A 130 -8.32 -9.91 21.76
N ALA A 131 -7.26 -10.15 22.55
CA ALA A 131 -6.89 -9.26 23.66
C ALA A 131 -6.49 -7.85 23.21
N GLN A 132 -6.14 -7.65 21.93
CA GLN A 132 -5.85 -6.34 21.35
C GLN A 132 -7.00 -5.81 20.47
N GLY A 133 -8.18 -6.42 20.52
CA GLY A 133 -9.39 -5.94 19.85
C GLY A 133 -9.63 -6.48 18.43
N TRP A 134 -8.82 -7.43 17.97
CA TRP A 134 -9.08 -8.13 16.71
C TRP A 134 -10.23 -9.13 16.88
N SER A 135 -11.09 -9.23 15.88
CA SER A 135 -12.19 -10.19 15.82
C SER A 135 -11.80 -11.38 14.95
N TRP A 136 -11.84 -12.58 15.51
CA TRP A 136 -11.57 -13.80 14.76
C TRP A 136 -12.78 -14.18 13.89
N TYR A 137 -12.61 -14.14 12.57
CA TYR A 137 -13.68 -14.38 11.62
C TYR A 137 -14.06 -15.86 11.49
N GLY A 138 -13.17 -16.78 11.89
CA GLY A 138 -13.47 -18.22 11.94
C GLY A 138 -14.66 -18.58 12.84
N ARG A 139 -15.03 -17.70 13.79
CA ARG A 139 -16.26 -17.83 14.58
C ARG A 139 -17.53 -17.69 13.73
N VAL A 140 -17.49 -16.84 12.71
CA VAL A 140 -18.60 -16.54 11.79
C VAL A 140 -18.53 -17.42 10.55
N ASN A 141 -17.32 -17.67 10.03
CA ASN A 141 -17.08 -18.50 8.86
C ASN A 141 -15.98 -19.54 9.14
N PRO A 142 -16.34 -20.77 9.57
CA PRO A 142 -15.36 -21.82 9.86
C PRO A 142 -14.51 -22.26 8.66
N ARG A 143 -14.89 -21.89 7.42
CA ARG A 143 -14.09 -22.15 6.22
C ARG A 143 -12.94 -21.16 6.05
N ASP A 144 -12.91 -20.11 6.86
CA ASP A 144 -11.89 -19.07 6.84
C ASP A 144 -11.30 -18.82 8.25
N PRO A 145 -10.68 -19.84 8.86
CA PRO A 145 -10.21 -19.74 10.25
C PRO A 145 -8.95 -18.87 10.39
N TRP A 146 -8.28 -18.53 9.30
CA TRP A 146 -7.04 -17.74 9.31
C TRP A 146 -7.31 -16.24 9.50
N HIS A 147 -8.54 -15.80 9.23
CA HIS A 147 -8.91 -14.41 9.06
C HIS A 147 -9.26 -13.70 10.37
N PHE A 148 -8.73 -12.49 10.51
CA PHE A 148 -9.01 -11.56 11.59
C PHE A 148 -9.32 -10.18 11.04
N ASP A 149 -10.36 -9.56 11.59
CA ASP A 149 -10.74 -8.17 11.30
C ASP A 149 -10.46 -7.28 12.52
N PHE A 150 -10.04 -6.04 12.27
CA PHE A 150 -9.89 -5.01 13.28
C PHE A 150 -10.99 -3.96 13.12
N PRO A 151 -11.60 -3.46 14.20
CA PRO A 151 -12.64 -2.44 14.11
C PRO A 151 -12.06 -1.12 13.53
N GLY A 152 -12.76 -0.53 12.58
CA GLY A 152 -12.36 0.74 11.97
C GLY A 152 -13.22 1.10 10.76
N ILE A 153 -12.87 2.20 10.10
CA ILE A 153 -13.55 2.64 8.87
C ILE A 153 -12.86 1.94 7.69
N PRO A 154 -13.54 1.08 6.93
CA PRO A 154 -12.94 0.43 5.78
C PRO A 154 -12.70 1.42 4.65
N ILE A 155 -11.58 1.25 3.94
CA ILE A 155 -11.11 2.17 2.89
C ILE A 155 -11.17 1.57 1.48
N GLY A 156 -11.91 0.48 1.29
CA GLY A 156 -12.02 -0.18 -0.02
C GLY A 156 -12.47 0.79 -1.12
N ASN A 157 -13.43 1.66 -0.83
CA ASN A 157 -13.87 2.72 -1.75
C ASN A 157 -12.79 3.78 -2.01
N VAL A 158 -11.95 4.10 -1.02
CA VAL A 158 -10.78 4.99 -1.19
C VAL A 158 -9.77 4.34 -2.15
N GLY A 159 -9.55 3.02 -2.05
CA GLY A 159 -8.71 2.27 -2.99
C GLY A 159 -9.25 2.30 -4.43
N ILE A 160 -10.57 2.23 -4.60
CA ILE A 160 -11.21 2.41 -5.91
C ILE A 160 -11.01 3.84 -6.42
N LYS A 161 -11.27 4.84 -5.58
CA LYS A 161 -11.09 6.25 -5.92
C LYS A 161 -9.65 6.58 -6.30
N ALA A 162 -8.68 6.01 -5.59
CA ALA A 162 -7.26 6.13 -5.88
C ALA A 162 -6.92 5.58 -7.27
N PHE A 163 -7.43 4.41 -7.63
CA PHE A 163 -7.28 3.88 -8.99
C PHE A 163 -7.94 4.78 -10.05
N GLN A 164 -9.16 5.27 -9.82
CA GLN A 164 -9.84 6.17 -10.76
C GLN A 164 -9.06 7.47 -10.96
N SER A 165 -8.53 8.06 -9.90
CA SER A 165 -7.66 9.23 -9.96
C SER A 165 -6.38 8.95 -10.76
N LEU A 166 -5.71 7.82 -10.49
CA LEU A 166 -4.51 7.38 -11.20
C LEU A 166 -4.77 7.20 -12.70
N TRP A 167 -5.92 6.60 -13.05
CA TRP A 167 -6.35 6.44 -14.43
C TRP A 167 -6.52 7.79 -15.12
N ASN A 168 -7.24 8.73 -14.51
CA ASN A 168 -7.52 10.04 -15.11
C ASN A 168 -6.27 10.90 -15.30
N ARG A 169 -5.25 10.75 -14.43
CA ARG A 169 -3.95 11.41 -14.58
C ARG A 169 -3.15 10.91 -15.78
N THR A 170 -3.33 9.65 -16.14
CA THR A 170 -2.58 8.98 -17.23
C THR A 170 -3.35 8.94 -18.54
N HIS A 171 -4.67 9.14 -18.51
CA HIS A 171 -5.58 9.02 -19.64
C HIS A 171 -6.42 10.28 -19.82
N LEU A 172 -5.79 11.40 -20.18
CA LEU A 172 -6.43 12.73 -20.29
C LEU A 172 -7.61 12.80 -21.28
N ARG A 173 -7.69 11.86 -22.23
CA ARG A 173 -8.76 11.79 -23.24
C ARG A 173 -9.80 10.69 -22.97
N ASP A 174 -9.66 9.95 -21.89
CA ASP A 174 -10.49 8.79 -21.55
C ASP A 174 -10.71 8.74 -20.03
N GLN A 175 -11.22 9.85 -19.48
CA GLN A 175 -11.46 9.99 -18.05
C GLN A 175 -12.72 9.24 -17.61
N ILE A 176 -12.72 8.81 -16.36
CA ILE A 176 -13.83 8.13 -15.68
C ILE A 176 -14.21 8.89 -14.40
N ASP A 177 -15.39 8.65 -13.86
CA ASP A 177 -15.78 9.25 -12.57
C ASP A 177 -14.86 8.78 -11.43
N THR A 178 -14.55 9.68 -10.50
CA THR A 178 -13.71 9.43 -9.30
C THR A 178 -14.58 9.33 -8.03
N ASP A 179 -15.62 8.52 -8.12
CA ASP A 179 -16.67 8.35 -7.11
C ASP A 179 -16.31 7.34 -5.99
N GLY A 180 -15.29 6.51 -6.21
CA GLY A 180 -14.93 5.40 -5.31
C GLY A 180 -15.81 4.16 -5.46
N ASP A 181 -16.65 4.12 -6.50
CA ASP A 181 -17.55 3.00 -6.77
C ASP A 181 -16.99 2.03 -7.83
N TYR A 182 -17.10 0.75 -7.53
CA TYR A 182 -16.72 -0.31 -8.47
C TYR A 182 -17.89 -0.65 -9.40
N GLY A 183 -17.93 0.02 -10.54
CA GLY A 183 -18.88 -0.22 -11.63
C GLY A 183 -18.26 -0.88 -12.88
N PRO A 184 -19.05 -1.13 -13.93
CA PRO A 184 -18.57 -1.71 -15.19
C PRO A 184 -17.45 -0.91 -15.87
N ILE A 185 -17.47 0.42 -15.73
CA ILE A 185 -16.42 1.29 -16.28
C ILE A 185 -15.09 1.06 -15.54
N THR A 186 -15.10 1.11 -14.20
CA THR A 186 -13.92 0.82 -13.36
C THR A 186 -13.39 -0.60 -13.60
N ASP A 187 -14.27 -1.60 -13.72
CA ASP A 187 -13.91 -2.99 -14.07
C ASP A 187 -13.18 -3.05 -15.42
N SER A 188 -13.72 -2.39 -16.44
CA SER A 188 -13.12 -2.32 -17.77
C SER A 188 -11.74 -1.67 -17.74
N LYS A 189 -11.57 -0.57 -17.00
CA LYS A 189 -10.27 0.11 -16.88
C LYS A 189 -9.24 -0.73 -16.13
N LEU A 190 -9.61 -1.40 -15.04
CA LEU A 190 -8.73 -2.36 -14.36
C LEU A 190 -8.30 -3.48 -15.31
N SER A 191 -9.22 -4.01 -16.13
CA SER A 191 -8.93 -5.07 -17.11
C SER A 191 -7.78 -4.71 -18.07
N ILE A 192 -7.74 -3.46 -18.54
CA ILE A 192 -6.75 -2.96 -19.49
C ILE A 192 -5.59 -2.19 -18.83
N SER A 193 -5.52 -2.17 -17.50
CA SER A 193 -4.40 -1.53 -16.80
C SER A 193 -3.14 -2.41 -16.88
N PRO A 194 -1.96 -1.84 -17.17
CA PRO A 194 -0.71 -2.59 -17.13
C PRO A 194 -0.42 -3.05 -15.71
N SER A 195 0.05 -4.30 -15.56
CA SER A 195 0.23 -4.90 -14.24
C SER A 195 1.30 -4.22 -13.40
N GLN A 196 2.27 -3.58 -14.06
CA GLN A 196 3.31 -2.79 -13.39
C GLN A 196 2.97 -1.30 -13.31
N GLY A 197 1.72 -0.92 -13.60
CA GLY A 197 1.28 0.48 -13.57
C GLY A 197 1.59 1.24 -14.86
N PHE A 198 1.30 2.54 -14.86
CA PHE A 198 1.18 3.34 -16.09
C PHE A 198 2.49 3.98 -16.59
N GLY A 199 3.65 3.51 -16.12
CA GLY A 199 4.95 4.03 -16.58
C GLY A 199 5.21 5.51 -16.25
N LEU A 200 4.55 6.06 -15.23
CA LEU A 200 4.72 7.43 -14.74
C LEU A 200 6.07 7.68 -14.01
N GLY A 201 7.16 7.00 -14.37
CA GLY A 201 8.39 6.98 -13.53
C GLY A 201 8.08 6.46 -12.12
N GLY A 202 7.18 5.48 -12.04
CA GLY A 202 6.45 5.14 -10.81
C GLY A 202 6.61 3.68 -10.42
N ASP A 203 7.82 3.30 -10.04
CA ASP A 203 7.88 2.55 -8.79
C ASP A 203 7.31 3.48 -7.70
N PRO A 204 6.53 2.99 -6.72
CA PRO A 204 6.31 3.82 -5.55
C PRO A 204 7.73 4.14 -5.05
N PRO A 205 7.95 5.32 -4.48
CA PRO A 205 9.19 5.44 -3.78
C PRO A 205 9.29 4.33 -2.71
N PRO A 206 10.50 3.90 -2.34
CA PRO A 206 10.71 2.98 -1.21
C PRO A 206 10.06 3.44 0.10
N GLY A 207 9.55 4.68 0.15
CA GLY A 207 8.79 5.23 1.25
C GLY A 207 7.46 5.86 0.82
N ARG A 208 6.68 6.21 1.84
CA ARG A 208 5.56 7.15 1.73
C ARG A 208 6.02 8.50 1.18
N ILE A 209 5.11 9.29 0.60
CA ILE A 209 5.39 10.66 0.18
C ILE A 209 5.85 11.50 1.38
N LEU A 210 7.01 12.16 1.25
CA LEU A 210 7.52 13.06 2.28
C LEU A 210 7.26 14.51 1.88
N ARG A 211 6.76 15.30 2.84
CA ARG A 211 6.46 16.72 2.66
C ARG A 211 6.39 17.40 4.02
N LEU A 212 6.50 18.73 4.02
CA LEU A 212 6.24 19.51 5.22
C LEU A 212 4.77 19.29 5.67
N SER A 213 4.58 18.98 6.94
CA SER A 213 3.25 18.72 7.53
C SER A 213 3.27 18.97 9.03
N SER A 214 2.11 18.89 9.68
CA SER A 214 1.98 19.03 11.14
C SER A 214 1.16 17.88 11.71
N PRO A 215 1.72 17.03 12.60
CA PRO A 215 3.14 17.01 13.02
C PRO A 215 4.07 16.67 11.84
N TYR A 216 5.35 17.01 11.95
CA TYR A 216 6.33 16.66 10.92
C TYR A 216 6.41 15.16 10.70
N ILE A 217 6.63 14.78 9.45
CA ILE A 217 6.89 13.39 9.06
C ILE A 217 8.25 13.00 9.64
N GLN A 218 8.31 11.88 10.36
CA GLN A 218 9.54 11.37 10.97
C GLN A 218 9.77 9.91 10.61
N GLY A 219 11.00 9.49 10.39
CA GLY A 219 11.31 8.08 10.10
C GLY A 219 12.66 7.85 9.41
N GLY A 220 12.97 6.57 9.21
CA GLY A 220 14.18 6.14 8.49
C GLY A 220 14.17 6.53 7.01
N ASP A 221 12.98 6.63 6.40
CA ASP A 221 12.76 7.13 5.04
C ASP A 221 13.15 8.60 4.87
N VAL A 222 12.77 9.43 5.84
CA VAL A 222 13.21 10.83 5.92
C VAL A 222 14.73 10.92 6.07
N ARG A 223 15.30 10.10 6.96
CA ARG A 223 16.75 10.06 7.18
C ARG A 223 17.50 9.66 5.91
N GLN A 224 16.97 8.72 5.12
CA GLN A 224 17.56 8.29 3.86
C GLN A 224 17.59 9.42 2.82
N VAL A 225 16.48 10.15 2.69
CA VAL A 225 16.42 11.34 1.84
C VAL A 225 17.41 12.41 2.32
N GLN A 226 17.44 12.71 3.61
CA GLN A 226 18.38 13.67 4.18
C GLN A 226 19.85 13.27 3.92
N MET A 227 20.18 11.98 4.00
CA MET A 227 21.51 11.47 3.63
C MET A 227 21.83 11.73 2.15
N LYS A 228 20.91 11.46 1.23
CA LYS A 228 21.10 11.75 -0.21
C LYS A 228 21.21 13.24 -0.52
N LEU A 229 20.36 14.06 0.09
CA LEU A 229 20.45 15.52 -0.02
C LEU A 229 21.78 16.04 0.51
N LYS A 230 22.30 15.44 1.59
CA LYS A 230 23.62 15.76 2.13
C LYS A 230 24.76 15.32 1.20
N GLU A 231 24.70 14.12 0.63
CA GLU A 231 25.64 13.66 -0.40
C GLU A 231 25.69 14.64 -1.60
N GLY A 232 24.53 15.23 -1.95
CA GLY A 232 24.40 16.26 -2.99
C GLY A 232 24.73 17.69 -2.55
N ASN A 233 25.19 17.93 -1.31
CA ASN A 233 25.45 19.25 -0.71
C ASN A 233 24.22 20.19 -0.58
N TYR A 234 23.00 19.65 -0.62
CA TYR A 234 21.76 20.39 -0.33
C TYR A 234 21.51 20.56 1.17
N LEU A 235 22.09 19.68 1.99
CA LEU A 235 22.16 19.78 3.45
C LEU A 235 23.64 19.76 3.86
N THR A 236 24.04 20.64 4.76
CA THR A 236 25.46 20.82 5.11
C THR A 236 25.77 20.51 6.57
N SER A 237 24.78 20.50 7.47
CA SER A 237 24.98 20.16 8.89
C SER A 237 24.83 18.66 9.15
N GLU A 238 25.57 18.13 10.13
CA GLU A 238 25.28 16.79 10.69
C GLU A 238 23.90 16.73 11.36
N ASN A 239 23.45 17.85 11.93
CA ASN A 239 22.17 17.92 12.63
C ASN A 239 20.97 17.94 11.68
N ASP A 240 21.18 18.12 10.37
CA ASP A 240 20.11 18.11 9.37
C ASP A 240 19.67 16.68 8.99
N VAL A 241 20.42 15.65 9.40
CA VAL A 241 20.09 14.24 9.19
C VAL A 241 19.47 13.66 10.48
N ASP A 242 18.38 14.27 10.92
CA ASP A 242 17.68 13.96 12.17
C ASP A 242 16.53 12.95 11.98
N GLY A 243 16.15 12.66 10.73
CA GLY A 243 15.00 11.84 10.38
C GLY A 243 13.66 12.56 10.53
N ILE A 244 13.65 13.90 10.57
CA ILE A 244 12.46 14.76 10.68
C ILE A 244 12.33 15.63 9.42
N TYR A 245 11.19 15.52 8.72
CA TYR A 245 10.91 16.32 7.54
C TYR A 245 10.39 17.70 7.95
N GLY A 246 11.32 18.53 8.44
CA GLY A 246 11.08 19.91 8.83
C GLY A 246 11.33 20.91 7.69
N PRO A 247 11.19 22.21 7.97
CA PRO A 247 11.39 23.28 6.97
C PRO A 247 12.75 23.24 6.27
N ASN A 248 13.82 22.83 6.98
CA ASN A 248 15.16 22.68 6.40
C ASN A 248 15.20 21.59 5.32
N THR A 249 14.58 20.43 5.58
CA THR A 249 14.50 19.34 4.61
C THR A 249 13.66 19.73 3.41
N GLU A 250 12.52 20.41 3.62
CA GLU A 250 11.69 20.91 2.50
C GLU A 250 12.48 21.88 1.61
N ALA A 251 13.20 22.84 2.21
CA ALA A 251 14.03 23.80 1.48
C ALA A 251 15.11 23.10 0.65
N ALA A 252 15.80 22.11 1.23
CA ALA A 252 16.79 21.31 0.53
C ALA A 252 16.19 20.50 -0.64
N VAL A 253 15.00 19.90 -0.44
CA VAL A 253 14.29 19.19 -1.51
C VAL A 253 13.89 20.13 -2.64
N ARG A 254 13.39 21.33 -2.35
CA ARG A 254 13.07 22.34 -3.37
C ARG A 254 14.30 22.75 -4.19
N GLN A 255 15.44 22.92 -3.52
CA GLN A 255 16.69 23.24 -4.23
C GLN A 255 17.13 22.08 -5.12
N PHE A 256 17.10 20.85 -4.60
CA PHE A 256 17.39 19.64 -5.38
C PHE A 256 16.47 19.51 -6.60
N GLN A 257 15.15 19.66 -6.41
CA GLN A 257 14.17 19.62 -7.48
C GLN A 257 14.45 20.67 -8.57
N THR A 258 14.86 21.87 -8.15
CA THR A 258 15.26 22.94 -9.08
C THR A 258 16.43 22.51 -9.95
N ASP A 259 17.48 21.95 -9.34
CA ASP A 259 18.70 21.55 -10.03
C ASP A 259 18.49 20.32 -10.94
N GLN A 260 17.56 19.43 -10.59
CA GLN A 260 17.20 18.25 -11.36
C GLN A 260 16.13 18.52 -12.45
N GLY A 261 15.62 19.76 -12.54
CA GLY A 261 14.55 20.10 -13.50
C GLY A 261 13.21 19.44 -13.18
N LEU A 262 12.96 19.13 -11.92
CA LEU A 262 11.71 18.56 -11.41
C LEU A 262 10.70 19.65 -11.02
N THR A 263 9.47 19.25 -10.72
CA THR A 263 8.48 20.17 -10.12
C THR A 263 8.97 20.62 -8.74
N VAL A 264 9.09 21.95 -8.53
CA VAL A 264 9.62 22.54 -7.29
C VAL A 264 8.51 22.73 -6.25
N ASP A 265 8.06 21.62 -5.66
CA ASP A 265 6.96 21.59 -4.69
C ASP A 265 7.39 21.25 -3.26
N GLY A 266 8.66 20.85 -3.05
CA GLY A 266 9.16 20.44 -1.74
C GLY A 266 8.61 19.10 -1.28
N ILE A 267 8.09 18.29 -2.19
CA ILE A 267 7.52 16.97 -1.94
C ILE A 267 8.46 15.90 -2.51
N VAL A 268 8.89 14.97 -1.66
CA VAL A 268 9.62 13.78 -2.12
C VAL A 268 8.61 12.74 -2.58
N GLY A 269 8.25 12.83 -3.86
CA GLY A 269 7.49 11.82 -4.62
C GLY A 269 8.42 10.93 -5.46
N SER A 270 7.86 10.03 -6.26
CA SER A 270 8.62 9.04 -7.04
C SER A 270 9.75 9.67 -7.87
N GLU A 271 9.47 10.74 -8.61
CA GLU A 271 10.47 11.45 -9.43
C GLU A 271 11.64 11.99 -8.58
N THR A 272 11.35 12.48 -7.37
CA THR A 272 12.40 12.98 -6.46
C THR A 272 13.21 11.83 -5.86
N TYR A 273 12.56 10.71 -5.49
CA TYR A 273 13.26 9.53 -5.00
C TYR A 273 14.15 8.87 -6.06
N GLU A 274 13.66 8.76 -7.29
CA GLU A 274 14.41 8.26 -8.45
C GLU A 274 15.62 9.15 -8.72
N ALA A 275 15.43 10.47 -8.77
CA ALA A 275 16.53 11.41 -8.96
C ALA A 275 17.56 11.38 -7.82
N LEU A 276 17.14 11.07 -6.58
CA LEU A 276 18.05 10.88 -5.44
C LEU A 276 18.76 9.51 -5.44
N GLY A 277 18.39 8.60 -6.35
CA GLY A 277 18.92 7.24 -6.41
C GLY A 277 18.54 6.40 -5.20
N ILE A 278 17.29 6.50 -4.75
CA ILE A 278 16.75 5.77 -3.60
C ILE A 278 15.72 4.76 -4.10
N GLU A 279 16.04 3.46 -3.98
CA GLU A 279 15.23 2.30 -4.40
C GLU A 279 14.48 1.61 -3.26
#